data_AF-A0A4Y2QUX1-F1
#
_entry.id   AF-A0A4Y2QUX1-F1
#
_cell.length_a   1.000
_cell.length_b   1.000
_cell.length_c   1.000
_cell.angle_alpha   90.00
_cell.angle_beta   90.00
_cell.angle_gamma   90.00
#
_symmetry.space_group_name_H-M   'P 1'
#
loop_
_entity.id
_entity.type
_entity.pdbx_description
1 polymer ?
#
loop_
_entity_poly.entity_id
_entity_poly.type
_entity_poly.pdbx_seq_one_letter_code
_entity_poly.pdbx_strand_id
1 'polypeptide(L)'
;MAEALPSMNPSKLNKARWLTSANRILRLHIATKNTNMKFIEIVTYILTDYVVMQYRVRTQSSIADGSRHVFQTIYRSRYLPRKYQAVVHSSIQTKAYFALPENVLLAIMTDFRLAVRQDALNKILSARQNEVENLRHSIRYNIIP
;
A
#
# COMPACT_ATOMS: atom_id res chain seq x y z
N MET A 1 20.81 22.63 14.31
CA MET A 1 19.61 21.78 14.56
C MET A 1 19.16 21.01 13.31
N ALA A 2 19.28 21.57 12.10
CA ALA A 2 18.93 20.88 10.85
C ALA A 2 19.82 19.67 10.48
N GLU A 3 21.08 19.65 10.93
CA GLU A 3 22.04 18.56 10.62
C GLU A 3 21.78 17.24 11.35
N ALA A 4 21.02 17.23 12.44
CA ALA A 4 20.87 16.05 13.30
C ALA A 4 19.65 15.16 12.95
N LEU A 5 18.77 15.62 12.07
CA LEU A 5 17.58 14.85 11.64
C LEU A 5 17.91 13.57 10.84
N PRO A 6 18.93 13.55 9.95
CA PRO A 6 19.24 12.35 9.16
C PRO A 6 19.85 11.20 9.97
N SER A 7 20.40 11.45 11.17
CA SER A 7 21.12 10.46 11.98
C SER A 7 20.32 9.89 13.15
N MET A 8 19.07 10.32 13.32
CA MET A 8 18.27 9.97 14.49
C MET A 8 17.48 8.66 14.27
N ASN A 9 17.82 7.60 15.03
CA ASN A 9 17.11 6.32 14.97
C ASN A 9 15.68 6.45 15.55
N PRO A 10 14.62 6.16 14.78
CA PRO A 10 13.27 6.28 15.27
C PRO A 10 12.90 5.07 16.15
N SER A 11 12.63 5.30 17.44
CA SER A 11 12.05 4.30 18.35
C SER A 11 10.65 3.83 17.90
N LYS A 12 10.12 2.73 18.46
CA LYS A 12 8.79 2.16 18.11
C LYS A 12 7.73 3.27 17.97
N LEU A 13 7.25 3.47 16.74
CA LEU A 13 6.44 4.64 16.37
C LEU A 13 4.94 4.43 16.60
N ASN A 14 4.36 5.26 17.47
CA ASN A 14 2.92 5.44 17.64
C ASN A 14 2.35 6.30 16.47
N LYS A 15 1.17 5.95 15.92
CA LYS A 15 0.46 6.68 14.84
C LYS A 15 0.36 8.20 15.09
N ALA A 16 0.12 8.64 16.32
CA ALA A 16 0.03 10.07 16.65
C ALA A 16 1.35 10.82 16.42
N ARG A 17 2.50 10.15 16.64
CA ARG A 17 3.82 10.76 16.49
C ARG A 17 4.14 11.09 15.03
N TRP A 18 3.64 10.32 14.06
CA TRP A 18 3.92 10.55 12.65
C TRP A 18 3.33 11.86 12.12
N LEU A 19 2.05 12.14 12.44
CA LEU A 19 1.41 13.38 12.01
C LEU A 19 2.09 14.60 12.66
N THR A 20 2.45 14.49 13.94
CA THR A 20 3.22 15.53 14.64
C THR A 20 4.60 15.73 14.01
N SER A 21 5.31 14.66 13.66
CA SER A 21 6.61 14.75 13.01
C SER A 21 6.51 15.39 11.63
N ALA A 22 5.56 14.98 10.78
CA ALA A 22 5.33 15.58 9.48
C ALA A 22 5.03 17.08 9.59
N ASN A 23 4.12 17.47 10.50
CA ASN A 23 3.80 18.88 10.75
C ASN A 23 5.01 19.68 11.26
N ARG A 24 5.86 19.10 12.11
CA ARG A 24 7.10 19.75 12.57
C ARG A 24 8.08 19.96 11.42
N ILE A 25 8.25 18.97 10.54
CA ILE A 25 9.13 19.07 9.36
C ILE A 25 8.63 20.17 8.41
N LEU A 26 7.31 20.23 8.14
CA LEU A 26 6.73 21.27 7.30
C LEU A 26 6.90 22.68 7.88
N ARG A 27 6.69 22.86 9.20
CA ARG A 27 6.94 24.15 9.87
C ARG A 27 8.42 24.53 9.81
N LEU A 28 9.32 23.56 10.00
CA LEU A 28 10.76 23.79 9.90
C LEU A 28 11.14 24.23 8.48
N HIS A 29 10.50 23.67 7.44
CA HIS A 29 10.73 24.08 6.06
C HIS A 29 10.40 25.55 5.82
N ILE A 30 9.23 26.00 6.26
CA ILE A 30 8.80 27.40 6.13
C ILE A 30 9.73 28.34 6.90
N ALA A 31 10.21 27.91 8.07
CA ALA A 31 11.08 28.72 8.92
C ALA A 31 12.55 28.81 8.41
N THR A 32 12.96 27.98 7.45
CA THR A 32 14.36 27.88 7.01
C THR A 32 14.58 28.59 5.67
N LYS A 33 15.40 29.65 5.65
CA LYS A 33 15.71 30.42 4.42
C LYS A 33 16.51 29.65 3.36
N ASN A 34 17.48 28.83 3.76
CA ASN A 34 18.32 28.04 2.86
C ASN A 34 18.08 26.55 3.12
N THR A 35 17.29 25.90 2.27
CA THR A 35 16.93 24.49 2.44
C THR A 35 17.85 23.55 1.67
N ASN A 36 18.29 22.49 2.34
CA ASN A 36 19.09 21.43 1.73
C ASN A 36 18.21 20.59 0.78
N MET A 37 18.76 20.17 -0.36
CA MET A 37 18.08 19.31 -1.33
C MET A 37 17.48 18.04 -0.70
N LYS A 38 18.20 17.38 0.22
CA LYS A 38 17.69 16.21 0.97
C LYS A 38 16.45 16.55 1.80
N PHE A 39 16.39 17.77 2.31
CA PHE A 39 15.26 18.23 3.11
C PHE A 39 14.04 18.56 2.23
N ILE A 40 14.27 19.12 1.04
CA ILE A 40 13.23 19.31 0.02
C ILE A 40 12.65 17.96 -0.40
N GLU A 41 13.48 16.93 -0.63
CA GLU A 41 13.01 15.57 -0.97
C GLU A 41 12.01 15.01 0.07
N ILE A 42 12.31 15.19 1.37
CA ILE A 42 11.44 14.74 2.46
C ILE A 42 10.13 15.52 2.47
N VAL A 43 10.19 16.85 2.32
CA VAL A 43 9.00 17.71 2.27
C VAL A 43 8.12 17.35 1.08
N THR A 44 8.71 17.15 -0.10
CA THR A 44 8.01 16.68 -1.29
C THR A 44 7.29 15.37 -1.00
N TYR A 45 7.99 14.36 -0.50
CA TYR A 45 7.38 13.07 -0.14
C TYR A 45 6.21 13.20 0.86
N ILE A 46 6.35 14.05 1.88
CA ILE A 46 5.28 14.30 2.85
C ILE A 46 4.02 14.82 2.13
N LEU A 47 4.18 15.79 1.23
CA LEU A 47 3.07 16.45 0.55
C LEU A 47 2.46 15.59 -0.58
N THR A 48 3.28 14.90 -1.36
CA THR A 48 2.83 14.18 -2.57
C THR A 48 2.34 12.76 -2.31
N ASP A 49 2.90 12.09 -1.30
CA ASP A 49 2.66 10.67 -1.05
C ASP A 49 1.96 10.48 0.28
N TYR A 50 2.60 10.93 1.37
CA TYR A 50 2.12 10.64 2.71
C TYR A 50 0.75 11.27 2.99
N VAL A 51 0.60 12.58 2.79
CA VAL A 51 -0.67 13.28 3.04
C VAL A 51 -1.77 12.75 2.14
N VAL A 52 -1.48 12.52 0.85
CA VAL A 52 -2.46 12.00 -0.10
C VAL A 52 -2.92 10.60 0.29
N MET A 53 -2.00 9.70 0.64
CA MET A 53 -2.36 8.35 1.06
C MET A 53 -3.13 8.35 2.37
N GLN A 54 -2.71 9.16 3.35
CA GLN A 54 -3.40 9.30 4.63
C GLN A 54 -4.83 9.83 4.45
N TYR A 55 -5.02 10.80 3.55
CA TYR A 55 -6.35 11.33 3.23
C TYR A 55 -7.23 10.26 2.61
N ARG A 56 -6.73 9.52 1.60
CA ARG A 56 -7.48 8.44 0.94
C ARG A 56 -7.88 7.32 1.88
N VAL A 57 -6.98 6.89 2.78
CA VAL A 57 -7.30 5.87 3.79
C VAL A 57 -8.42 6.34 4.73
N ARG A 58 -8.47 7.64 5.04
CA ARG A 58 -9.51 8.21 5.91
C ARG A 58 -10.85 8.37 5.20
N THR A 59 -10.86 8.78 3.95
CA THR A 59 -12.11 9.02 3.20
C THR A 59 -12.68 7.74 2.58
N GLN A 60 -11.83 6.75 2.28
CA GLN A 60 -12.21 5.48 1.66
C GLN A 60 -11.83 4.32 2.59
N SER A 61 -12.35 4.31 3.81
CA SER A 61 -11.91 3.39 4.87
C SER A 61 -12.47 1.96 4.76
N SER A 62 -13.22 1.65 3.70
CA SER A 62 -13.76 0.32 3.47
C SER A 62 -12.65 -0.71 3.31
N ILE A 63 -12.88 -1.92 3.82
CA ILE A 63 -11.98 -3.06 3.60
C ILE A 63 -11.75 -3.33 2.10
N ALA A 64 -12.75 -3.05 1.27
CA ALA A 64 -12.68 -3.21 -0.17
C ALA A 64 -11.73 -2.22 -0.88
N ASP A 65 -11.40 -1.10 -0.23
CA ASP A 65 -10.48 -0.09 -0.78
C ASP A 65 -9.03 -0.33 -0.36
N GLY A 66 -8.79 -1.19 0.64
CA GLY A 66 -7.46 -1.39 1.22
C GLY A 66 -6.41 -1.83 0.19
N SER A 67 -6.73 -2.79 -0.68
CA SER A 67 -5.80 -3.24 -1.73
C SER A 67 -5.51 -2.15 -2.76
N ARG A 68 -6.50 -1.30 -3.06
CA ARG A 68 -6.31 -0.13 -3.95
C ARG A 68 -5.38 0.89 -3.32
N HIS A 69 -5.45 1.08 -2.01
CA HIS A 69 -4.54 1.96 -1.28
C HIS A 69 -3.11 1.41 -1.29
N VAL A 70 -2.93 0.10 -1.09
CA VAL A 70 -1.60 -0.53 -1.21
C VAL A 70 -1.03 -0.33 -2.60
N PHE A 71 -1.79 -0.67 -3.64
CA PHE A 71 -1.37 -0.48 -5.03
C PHE A 71 -1.00 0.97 -5.33
N GLN A 72 -1.82 1.93 -4.88
CA GLN A 72 -1.54 3.34 -5.10
C GLN A 72 -0.32 3.85 -4.34
N THR A 73 -0.05 3.32 -3.14
CA THR A 73 1.17 3.62 -2.38
C THR A 73 2.40 3.15 -3.16
N ILE A 74 2.38 1.90 -3.65
CA ILE A 74 3.45 1.34 -4.48
C ILE A 74 3.65 2.22 -5.72
N TYR A 75 2.58 2.47 -6.47
CA TYR A 75 2.60 3.26 -7.70
C TYR A 75 3.22 4.65 -7.50
N ARG A 76 2.78 5.36 -6.45
CA ARG A 76 3.25 6.71 -6.14
C ARG A 76 4.69 6.73 -5.68
N SER A 77 5.11 5.77 -4.86
CA SER A 77 6.49 5.73 -4.36
C SER A 77 7.56 5.47 -5.45
N ARG A 78 7.17 5.11 -6.69
CA ARG A 78 8.10 4.76 -7.79
C ARG A 78 8.97 5.92 -8.28
N TYR A 79 8.59 7.18 -8.06
CA TYR A 79 9.44 8.31 -8.46
C TYR A 79 10.64 8.48 -7.51
N LEU A 80 10.57 7.92 -6.29
CA LEU A 80 11.63 8.08 -5.30
C LEU A 80 12.91 7.35 -5.75
N PRO A 81 14.10 7.84 -5.38
CA PRO A 81 15.34 7.08 -5.48
C PRO A 81 15.24 5.70 -4.83
N ARG A 82 15.91 4.68 -5.42
CA ARG A 82 15.86 3.27 -4.95
C ARG A 82 16.13 3.11 -3.45
N LYS A 83 17.06 3.89 -2.89
CA LYS A 83 17.37 3.89 -1.44
C LYS A 83 16.14 4.16 -0.57
N TYR A 84 15.25 5.06 -1.01
CA TYR A 84 14.04 5.43 -0.24
C TYR A 84 12.87 4.52 -0.59
N GLN A 85 12.77 4.04 -1.83
CA GLN A 85 11.80 3.00 -2.19
C GLN A 85 11.94 1.77 -1.29
N ALA A 86 13.17 1.34 -0.99
CA ALA A 86 13.40 0.23 -0.08
C ALA A 86 12.78 0.44 1.31
N VAL A 87 12.83 1.67 1.84
CA VAL A 87 12.24 2.03 3.14
C VAL A 87 10.71 2.06 3.06
N VAL A 88 10.15 2.59 1.98
CA VAL A 88 8.69 2.62 1.78
C VAL A 88 8.15 1.20 1.56
N HIS A 89 8.80 0.41 0.70
CA HIS A 89 8.40 -0.95 0.38
C HIS A 89 8.52 -1.89 1.58
N SER A 90 9.55 -1.79 2.41
CA SER A 90 9.64 -2.59 3.65
C SER A 90 8.48 -2.29 4.61
N SER A 91 8.05 -1.02 4.68
CA SER A 91 6.89 -0.60 5.45
C SER A 91 5.58 -1.17 4.89
N ILE A 92 5.45 -1.27 3.56
CA ILE A 92 4.31 -1.91 2.88
C ILE A 92 4.30 -3.41 3.14
N GLN A 93 5.44 -4.09 3.01
CA GLN A 93 5.58 -5.53 3.24
C GLN A 93 5.19 -5.93 4.66
N THR A 94 5.58 -5.12 5.66
CA THR A 94 5.20 -5.35 7.07
C THR A 94 3.68 -5.24 7.29
N LYS A 95 2.95 -4.59 6.36
CA LYS A 95 1.50 -4.35 6.41
C LYS A 95 0.77 -4.97 5.22
N ALA A 96 1.30 -6.08 4.69
CA ALA A 96 0.84 -6.72 3.46
C ALA A 96 -0.52 -7.45 3.55
N TYR A 97 -1.28 -7.30 4.65
CA TYR A 97 -2.62 -7.88 4.80
C TYR A 97 -3.53 -7.57 3.58
N PHE A 98 -3.55 -6.31 3.13
CA PHE A 98 -4.34 -5.90 1.98
C PHE A 98 -3.75 -6.31 0.62
N ALA A 99 -2.55 -6.90 0.61
CA ALA A 99 -1.96 -7.48 -0.60
C ALA A 99 -2.29 -8.98 -0.76
N LEU A 100 -3.01 -9.58 0.19
CA LEU A 100 -3.46 -10.97 0.09
C LEU A 100 -4.42 -11.15 -1.10
N PRO A 101 -4.38 -12.31 -1.79
CA PRO A 101 -5.20 -12.56 -2.97
C PRO A 101 -6.70 -12.31 -2.77
N GLU A 102 -7.24 -12.68 -1.60
CA GLU A 102 -8.65 -12.55 -1.24
C GLU A 102 -9.06 -11.07 -1.15
N ASN A 103 -8.21 -10.23 -0.55
CA ASN A 103 -8.43 -8.80 -0.42
C ASN A 103 -8.29 -8.09 -1.78
N VAL A 104 -7.33 -8.53 -2.61
CA VAL A 104 -7.19 -8.03 -3.97
C VAL A 104 -8.43 -8.36 -4.79
N LEU A 105 -8.95 -9.60 -4.69
CA LEU A 105 -10.18 -10.01 -5.35
C LEU A 105 -11.39 -9.19 -4.90
N LEU A 106 -11.53 -8.95 -3.58
CA LEU A 106 -12.57 -8.09 -3.02
C LEU A 106 -12.54 -6.67 -3.60
N ALA A 107 -11.34 -6.11 -3.78
CA ALA A 107 -11.17 -4.81 -4.40
C ALA A 107 -11.57 -4.77 -5.88
N ILE A 108 -11.39 -5.88 -6.61
CA ILE A 108 -11.82 -6.01 -8.02
C ILE A 108 -13.35 -6.17 -8.09
N MET A 109 -13.94 -6.99 -7.21
CA MET A 109 -15.39 -7.20 -7.12
C MET A 109 -16.18 -5.93 -6.80
N THR A 110 -15.54 -4.94 -6.18
CA THR A 110 -16.13 -3.65 -5.82
C THR A 110 -15.71 -2.52 -6.76
N ASP A 111 -15.07 -2.81 -7.90
CA ASP A 111 -14.65 -1.80 -8.87
C ASP A 111 -15.88 -1.07 -9.45
N PHE A 112 -15.73 0.23 -9.70
CA PHE A 112 -16.80 1.05 -10.26
C PHE A 112 -17.19 0.59 -11.68
N ARG A 113 -16.25 -0.01 -12.42
CA ARG A 113 -16.46 -0.50 -13.78
C ARG A 113 -17.10 -1.88 -13.74
N LEU A 114 -18.29 -1.99 -14.36
CA LEU A 114 -19.00 -3.26 -14.48
C LEU A 114 -18.15 -4.34 -15.16
N ALA A 115 -17.41 -4.00 -16.21
CA ALA A 115 -16.55 -4.94 -16.94
C ALA A 115 -15.48 -5.59 -16.03
N VAL A 116 -14.91 -4.82 -15.10
CA VAL A 116 -13.89 -5.32 -14.16
C VAL A 116 -14.51 -6.24 -13.12
N ARG A 117 -15.69 -5.90 -12.62
CA ARG A 117 -16.45 -6.76 -11.70
C ARG A 117 -16.85 -8.08 -12.37
N GLN A 118 -17.27 -8.02 -13.63
CA GLN A 118 -17.62 -9.21 -14.40
C GLN A 118 -16.41 -10.11 -14.63
N ASP A 119 -15.25 -9.54 -14.94
CA ASP A 119 -14.00 -10.27 -15.08
C ASP A 119 -13.58 -10.96 -13.75
N ALA A 120 -13.72 -10.27 -12.61
CA ALA A 120 -13.53 -10.90 -11.30
C ALA A 120 -14.49 -12.08 -11.06
N LEU A 121 -15.78 -11.91 -11.35
CA LEU A 121 -16.77 -12.97 -11.21
C LEU A 121 -16.43 -14.18 -12.07
N ASN A 122 -16.08 -13.96 -13.34
CA ASN A 122 -15.69 -15.03 -14.26
C ASN A 122 -14.47 -15.80 -13.74
N LYS A 123 -13.44 -15.09 -13.23
CA LYS A 123 -12.26 -15.72 -12.62
C LYS A 123 -12.62 -16.59 -11.41
N ILE A 124 -13.55 -16.14 -10.56
CA ILE A 124 -14.03 -16.92 -9.42
C ILE A 124 -14.76 -18.19 -9.90
N LEU A 125 -15.65 -18.06 -10.88
CA LEU A 125 -16.41 -19.19 -11.42
C LEU A 125 -15.48 -20.22 -12.06
N SER A 126 -14.49 -19.79 -12.85
CA SER A 126 -13.50 -20.67 -13.46
C SER A 126 -12.62 -21.36 -12.41
N ALA A 127 -12.18 -20.66 -11.37
CA ALA A 127 -11.39 -21.26 -10.29
C ALA A 127 -12.17 -22.36 -9.54
N ARG A 128 -13.46 -22.11 -9.26
CA ARG A 128 -14.34 -23.10 -8.61
C ARG A 128 -14.62 -24.33 -9.49
N GLN A 129 -14.80 -24.14 -10.80
CA GLN A 129 -14.97 -25.26 -11.74
C GLN A 129 -13.72 -26.15 -11.78
N ASN A 130 -12.53 -25.55 -11.85
CA ASN A 130 -11.27 -26.28 -11.82
C ASN A 130 -11.10 -27.09 -10.53
N GLU A 131 -11.49 -26.54 -9.37
CA GLU A 131 -11.46 -27.27 -8.10
C GLU A 131 -12.36 -28.52 -8.13
N VAL A 132 -13.58 -28.40 -8.66
CA VAL A 132 -14.50 -29.52 -8.82
C VAL A 132 -13.95 -30.58 -9.79
N GLU A 133 -13.34 -30.16 -10.91
CA GLU A 133 -12.74 -31.08 -11.87
C GLU A 133 -11.49 -31.79 -11.30
N ASN A 134 -10.68 -31.10 -10.52
CA ASN A 134 -9.51 -31.67 -9.85
C ASN A 134 -9.92 -32.68 -8.78
N LEU A 135 -10.96 -32.39 -7.99
CA LEU A 135 -11.54 -33.34 -7.04
C LEU A 135 -12.10 -34.58 -7.76
N ARG A 136 -12.81 -34.38 -8.87
CA ARG A 136 -13.33 -35.49 -9.69
C ARG A 136 -12.24 -36.34 -10.34
N HIS A 137 -11.11 -35.74 -10.72
CA HIS A 137 -9.94 -36.49 -11.21
C HIS A 137 -9.28 -37.26 -10.06
N SER A 138 -9.01 -36.62 -8.92
CA SER A 138 -8.39 -37.26 -7.76
C SER A 138 -9.21 -38.43 -7.23
N ILE A 139 -10.55 -38.31 -7.16
CA ILE A 139 -11.43 -39.42 -6.79
C ILE A 139 -11.36 -40.56 -7.83
N ARG A 140 -11.28 -40.24 -9.12
CA ARG A 140 -11.16 -41.27 -10.18
C ARG A 140 -9.83 -42.04 -10.12
N TYR A 141 -8.74 -41.42 -9.69
CA TYR A 141 -7.45 -42.10 -9.54
C TYR A 141 -7.31 -42.89 -8.22
N ASN A 142 -8.15 -42.60 -7.21
CA ASN A 142 -8.20 -43.35 -5.94
C ASN A 142 -9.12 -44.58 -5.98
N ILE A 143 -9.79 -44.83 -7.11
CA ILE A 143 -10.61 -46.02 -7.34
C ILE A 143 -9.90 -46.88 -8.39
N ILE A 144 -8.82 -47.54 -7.99
CA ILE A 144 -8.25 -48.68 -8.72
C ILE A 144 -7.98 -49.78 -7.66
N PRO A 145 -8.36 -51.06 -7.92
CA PRO A 145 -8.34 -52.15 -6.93
C PRO A 145 -6.97 -52.48 -6.34
#